data_AF-A0ABD6AVI1-F1
#
_entry.id   AF-A0ABD6AVI1-F1
#
_cell.length_a   1.000
_cell.length_b   1.000
_cell.length_c   1.000
_cell.angle_alpha   90.00
_cell.angle_beta   90.00
_cell.angle_gamma   90.00
#
_symmetry.space_group_name_H-M   'P 1'
#
loop_
_entity.id
_entity.type
_entity.pdbx_description
1 polymer ?
#
loop_
_entity_poly.entity_id
_entity_poly.type
_entity_poly.pdbx_seq_one_letter_code
_entity_poly.pdbx_strand_id
1 'polypeptide(L)'
;NAMSSSRPGRTTSRTESGDSDSFRPLRSPELDVNHQRRVATFLDDHDLHAPPAHRVLDLASEVGELAKEVNTSTDYGDSPGTVAVAEDELGDALFCLLALCEETGTDAESALETALAKYESRLDETGEAGSGT
;
A
#
# COMPACT_ATOMS: atom_id res chain seq x y z
N ASN A 1 -21.68 -43.58 73.21
CA ASN A 1 -22.47 -42.94 72.13
C ASN A 1 -21.53 -42.28 71.15
N ALA A 2 -21.54 -42.50 69.85
CA ALA A 2 -22.18 -43.48 68.97
C ALA A 2 -21.52 -43.27 67.59
N MET A 3 -21.24 -44.37 66.87
CA MET A 3 -21.45 -44.59 65.43
C MET A 3 -20.95 -43.52 64.42
N SER A 4 -19.95 -43.82 63.58
CA SER A 4 -20.07 -44.55 62.31
C SER A 4 -20.89 -43.83 61.24
N SER A 5 -20.26 -43.41 60.14
CA SER A 5 -20.51 -43.98 58.80
C SER A 5 -19.85 -43.15 57.70
N SER A 6 -19.50 -43.86 56.63
CA SER A 6 -18.78 -43.39 55.44
C SER A 6 -19.77 -43.07 54.29
N ARG A 7 -19.21 -42.53 53.18
CA ARG A 7 -19.66 -42.56 51.77
C ARG A 7 -20.42 -41.31 51.21
N PRO A 8 -20.50 -41.12 49.85
CA PRO A 8 -19.46 -40.48 49.02
C PRO A 8 -20.00 -39.39 48.04
N GLY A 9 -19.09 -38.75 47.30
CA GLY A 9 -19.32 -38.31 45.91
C GLY A 9 -19.98 -36.94 45.66
N ARG A 10 -19.22 -36.02 45.05
CA ARG A 10 -19.78 -35.03 44.12
C ARG A 10 -18.70 -34.53 43.14
N THR A 11 -18.84 -34.93 41.89
CA THR A 11 -18.18 -34.32 40.73
C THR A 11 -18.97 -33.08 40.32
N THR A 12 -18.31 -31.95 40.04
CA THR A 12 -18.69 -30.99 38.98
C THR A 12 -17.62 -29.91 38.81
N SER A 13 -17.05 -29.89 37.60
CA SER A 13 -16.56 -28.74 36.81
C SER A 13 -15.66 -27.68 37.47
N ARG A 14 -14.38 -27.71 37.10
CA ARG A 14 -13.44 -26.57 37.14
C ARG A 14 -12.88 -26.44 35.72
N THR A 15 -13.36 -25.44 34.95
CA THR A 15 -12.60 -24.30 34.39
C THR A 15 -11.20 -24.72 33.89
N GLU A 16 -10.78 -24.52 32.64
CA GLU A 16 -10.84 -23.31 31.83
C GLU A 16 -10.76 -23.67 30.33
N SER A 17 -11.64 -23.05 29.56
CA SER A 17 -11.49 -22.75 28.14
C SER A 17 -10.49 -21.61 27.97
N GLY A 18 -9.63 -21.66 26.95
CA GLY A 18 -8.85 -20.48 26.57
C GLY A 18 -7.85 -20.81 25.49
N ASP A 19 -8.18 -20.39 24.28
CA ASP A 19 -7.40 -20.48 23.06
C ASP A 19 -5.89 -20.31 23.27
N SER A 20 -5.14 -21.20 22.61
CA SER A 20 -3.78 -20.90 22.16
C SER A 20 -3.87 -19.79 21.13
N ASP A 21 -4.08 -18.57 21.60
CA ASP A 21 -3.90 -17.37 20.82
C ASP A 21 -2.39 -17.26 20.57
N SER A 22 -1.99 -17.83 19.44
CA SER A 22 -0.67 -17.65 18.87
C SER A 22 -0.46 -16.13 18.78
N PHE A 23 0.32 -15.61 19.72
CA PHE A 23 0.80 -14.24 19.72
C PHE A 23 1.57 -14.03 18.40
N ARG A 24 0.83 -13.66 17.35
CA ARG A 24 1.38 -12.98 16.19
C ARG A 24 1.85 -11.63 16.73
N PRO A 25 3.13 -11.28 16.64
CA PRO A 25 3.54 -9.95 17.06
C PRO A 25 2.76 -8.97 16.20
N LEU A 26 1.94 -8.14 16.85
CA LEU A 26 1.43 -6.92 16.24
C LEU A 26 2.65 -6.21 15.69
N ARG A 27 2.69 -5.99 14.37
CA ARG A 27 3.67 -5.09 13.77
C ARG A 27 3.70 -3.84 14.64
N SER A 28 4.90 -3.39 15.01
CA SER A 28 5.12 -2.17 15.79
C SER A 28 4.20 -1.05 15.26
N PRO A 29 3.73 -0.11 16.10
CA PRO A 29 2.92 1.01 15.63
C PRO A 29 3.82 1.98 14.89
N GLU A 30 4.31 1.58 13.72
CA GLU A 30 4.66 2.50 12.67
C GLU A 30 3.36 3.25 12.39
N LEU A 31 3.34 4.54 12.75
CA LEU A 31 2.26 5.43 12.37
C LEU A 31 2.03 5.21 10.88
N ASP A 32 0.82 4.82 10.50
CA ASP A 32 0.43 4.72 9.11
C ASP A 32 0.70 6.08 8.45
N VAL A 33 1.80 6.17 7.70
CA VAL A 33 2.26 7.42 7.12
C VAL A 33 1.46 7.65 5.86
N ASN A 34 0.40 8.43 5.96
CA ASN A 34 -0.36 8.84 4.80
C ASN A 34 0.48 9.78 3.91
N HIS A 35 1.04 9.24 2.82
CA HIS A 35 1.91 9.97 1.89
C HIS A 35 1.17 11.09 1.16
N GLN A 36 -0.09 10.88 0.79
CA GLN A 36 -0.93 11.93 0.20
C GLN A 36 -1.05 13.15 1.13
N ARG A 37 -1.31 12.93 2.43
CA ARG A 37 -1.38 14.00 3.43
C ARG A 37 -0.06 14.77 3.56
N ARG A 38 1.08 14.07 3.47
CA ARG A 38 2.39 14.72 3.46
C ARG A 38 2.56 15.63 2.24
N VAL A 39 2.14 15.17 1.06
CA VAL A 39 2.14 15.99 -0.17
C VAL A 39 1.19 17.17 -0.03
N ALA A 40 -0.05 16.96 0.44
CA ALA A 40 -1.02 18.03 0.67
C ALA A 40 -0.46 19.13 1.58
N THR A 41 0.16 18.75 2.70
CA THR A 41 0.79 19.70 3.64
C THR A 41 1.93 20.47 2.95
N PHE A 42 2.73 19.80 2.14
CA PHE A 42 3.81 20.44 1.38
C PHE A 42 3.26 21.44 0.33
N LEU A 43 2.14 21.11 -0.33
CA LEU A 43 1.49 22.02 -1.28
C LEU A 43 0.95 23.27 -0.57
N ASP A 44 0.31 23.10 0.59
CA ASP A 44 -0.22 24.18 1.43
C ASP A 44 0.92 25.10 1.90
N ASP A 45 1.98 24.53 2.47
CA ASP A 45 3.11 25.28 3.06
C ASP A 45 3.88 26.10 2.02
N HIS A 46 3.82 25.71 0.75
CA HIS A 46 4.57 26.32 -0.34
C HIS A 46 3.72 27.03 -1.40
N ASP A 47 2.39 27.11 -1.22
CA ASP A 47 1.45 27.71 -2.18
C ASP A 47 1.59 27.10 -3.60
N LEU A 48 1.74 25.78 -3.65
CA LEU A 48 2.01 25.03 -4.90
C LEU A 48 0.76 24.37 -5.49
N HIS A 49 -0.44 24.71 -5.02
CA HIS A 49 -1.68 24.18 -5.56
C HIS A 49 -1.88 24.55 -7.03
N ALA A 50 -2.43 23.61 -7.80
CA ALA A 50 -2.62 23.79 -9.24
C ALA A 50 -3.90 23.07 -9.72
N PRO A 51 -4.59 23.61 -10.74
CA PRO A 51 -5.76 22.94 -11.31
C PRO A 51 -5.43 21.50 -11.75
N PRO A 52 -6.38 20.55 -11.64
CA PRO A 52 -6.15 19.15 -12.02
C PRO A 52 -5.60 18.96 -13.44
N ALA A 53 -6.03 19.80 -14.39
CA ALA A 53 -5.51 19.76 -15.76
C ALA A 53 -4.00 20.03 -15.84
N HIS A 54 -3.46 20.89 -14.97
CA HIS A 54 -2.02 21.14 -14.89
C HIS A 54 -1.30 19.99 -14.19
N ARG A 55 -1.85 19.44 -13.11
CA ARG A 55 -1.28 18.27 -12.42
C ARG A 55 -1.12 17.04 -13.32
N VAL A 56 -2.07 16.83 -14.24
CA VAL A 56 -1.95 15.76 -15.24
C VAL A 56 -0.77 16.02 -16.20
N LEU A 57 -0.51 17.28 -16.55
CA LEU A 57 0.65 17.65 -17.37
C LEU A 57 1.95 17.49 -16.60
N ASP A 58 1.99 17.88 -15.32
CA ASP A 58 3.15 17.66 -14.44
C ASP A 58 3.48 16.16 -14.36
N LEU A 59 2.48 15.32 -14.05
CA LEU A 59 2.66 13.87 -14.00
C LEU A 59 3.15 13.29 -15.35
N ALA A 60 2.61 13.77 -16.46
CA ALA A 60 3.06 13.33 -17.78
C ALA A 60 4.51 13.76 -18.08
N SER A 61 4.93 14.91 -17.56
CA SER A 61 6.31 15.39 -17.67
C SER A 61 7.26 14.48 -16.91
N GLU A 62 7.01 14.21 -15.62
CA GLU A 62 7.90 13.38 -14.78
C GLU A 62 8.01 11.95 -15.31
N VAL A 63 6.90 11.37 -15.78
CA VAL A 63 6.94 10.06 -16.46
C VAL A 63 7.78 10.11 -17.74
N GLY A 64 7.75 11.23 -18.46
CA GLY A 64 8.58 11.48 -19.63
C GLY A 64 10.07 11.60 -19.30
N GLU A 65 10.42 12.25 -18.19
CA GLU A 65 11.80 12.37 -17.69
C GLU A 65 12.34 10.99 -17.28
N LEU A 66 11.56 10.23 -16.49
CA LEU A 66 11.84 8.84 -16.18
C LEU A 66 12.09 7.98 -17.43
N ALA A 67 11.23 8.10 -18.45
CA ALA A 67 11.39 7.36 -19.71
C ALA A 67 12.65 7.78 -20.47
N LYS A 68 12.97 9.07 -20.49
CA LYS A 68 14.18 9.60 -21.12
C LYS A 68 15.44 9.09 -20.43
N GLU A 69 15.44 8.99 -19.12
CA GLU A 69 16.57 8.44 -18.36
C GLU A 69 16.85 6.99 -18.71
N VAL A 70 15.81 6.14 -18.70
CA VAL A 70 15.92 4.73 -19.12
C VAL A 70 16.41 4.61 -20.56
N ASN A 71 15.89 5.46 -21.46
CA ASN A 71 16.32 5.47 -22.85
C ASN A 71 17.79 5.89 -22.98
N THR A 72 18.23 6.86 -22.20
CA THR A 72 19.62 7.32 -22.19
C THR A 72 20.55 6.25 -21.61
N SER A 73 20.14 5.58 -20.53
CA SER A 73 20.95 4.56 -19.87
C SER A 73 21.19 3.35 -20.77
N THR A 74 20.26 3.06 -21.69
CA THR A 74 20.35 1.97 -22.66
C THR A 74 21.02 2.38 -23.98
N ASP A 75 21.66 3.55 -24.04
CA ASP A 75 22.19 4.14 -25.28
C ASP A 75 21.14 4.12 -26.40
N TYR A 76 19.94 4.61 -26.09
CA TYR A 76 18.80 4.65 -26.99
C TYR A 76 18.40 3.28 -27.57
N GLY A 77 18.68 2.21 -26.82
CA GLY A 77 18.37 0.82 -27.17
C GLY A 77 19.55 0.01 -27.70
N ASP A 78 20.72 0.63 -27.94
CA ASP A 78 21.92 -0.08 -28.39
C ASP A 78 22.55 -0.95 -27.28
N SER A 79 22.25 -0.64 -26.02
CA SER A 79 22.69 -1.35 -24.82
C SER A 79 21.51 -1.72 -23.91
N PRO A 80 20.63 -2.67 -24.29
CA PRO A 80 19.43 -2.99 -23.50
C PRO A 80 19.72 -3.58 -22.11
N GLY A 81 20.94 -4.07 -21.86
CA GLY A 81 21.37 -4.59 -20.56
C GLY A 81 21.76 -3.53 -19.53
N THR A 82 21.77 -2.24 -19.90
CA THR A 82 22.21 -1.13 -19.03
C THR A 82 21.04 -0.26 -18.58
N VAL A 83 19.82 -0.81 -18.54
CA VAL A 83 18.65 -0.13 -17.96
C VAL A 83 18.96 0.33 -16.54
N ALA A 84 18.83 1.63 -16.32
CA ALA A 84 18.93 2.27 -15.02
C ALA A 84 17.66 3.10 -14.84
N VAL A 85 17.05 2.96 -13.67
CA VAL A 85 15.87 3.70 -13.26
C VAL A 85 16.29 4.58 -12.09
N ALA A 86 16.25 5.89 -12.26
CA ALA A 86 16.55 6.80 -11.17
C ALA A 86 15.41 6.80 -10.14
N GLU A 87 15.81 6.72 -8.87
CA GLU A 87 14.89 6.78 -7.74
C GLU A 87 14.23 8.15 -7.63
N ASP A 88 14.97 9.23 -7.93
CA ASP A 88 14.48 10.60 -7.87
C ASP A 88 13.31 10.81 -8.84
N GLU A 89 13.43 10.34 -10.09
CA GLU A 89 12.37 10.43 -11.11
C GLU A 89 11.12 9.61 -10.77
N LEU A 90 11.29 8.46 -10.12
CA LEU A 90 10.15 7.70 -9.57
C LEU A 90 9.48 8.47 -8.42
N GLY A 91 10.28 9.14 -7.59
CA GLY A 91 9.80 10.00 -6.52
C GLY A 91 8.98 11.18 -7.03
N ASP A 92 9.46 11.84 -8.08
CA ASP A 92 8.81 12.99 -8.68
C ASP A 92 7.48 12.60 -9.36
N ALA A 93 7.48 11.49 -10.12
CA ALA A 93 6.24 10.95 -10.68
C ALA A 93 5.23 10.56 -9.58
N LEU A 94 5.68 9.96 -8.48
CA LEU A 94 4.82 9.64 -7.34
C LEU A 94 4.28 10.91 -6.67
N PHE A 95 5.12 11.93 -6.48
CA PHE A 95 4.71 13.22 -5.94
C PHE A 95 3.60 13.84 -6.80
N CYS A 96 3.78 13.89 -8.12
CA CYS A 96 2.78 14.44 -9.04
C CYS A 96 1.47 13.66 -9.04
N LEU A 97 1.53 12.32 -8.92
CA LEU A 97 0.33 11.49 -8.80
C LEU A 97 -0.44 11.77 -7.51
N LEU A 98 0.26 11.85 -6.37
CA LEU A 98 -0.35 12.16 -5.08
C LEU A 98 -0.92 13.59 -5.04
N ALA A 99 -0.22 14.55 -5.65
CA ALA A 99 -0.72 15.90 -5.81
C ALA A 99 -1.98 15.94 -6.69
N LEU A 100 -2.04 15.16 -7.77
CA LEU A 100 -3.25 15.02 -8.58
C LEU A 100 -4.41 14.39 -7.78
N CYS A 101 -4.13 13.39 -6.95
CA CYS A 101 -5.13 12.81 -6.05
C CYS A 101 -5.70 13.89 -5.10
N GLU A 102 -4.84 14.71 -4.51
CA GLU A 102 -5.26 15.82 -3.65
C GLU A 102 -6.17 16.81 -4.38
N GLU A 103 -5.74 17.32 -5.54
CA GLU A 103 -6.51 18.33 -6.30
C GLU A 103 -7.84 17.80 -6.85
N THR A 104 -7.98 16.47 -6.98
CA THR A 104 -9.22 15.82 -7.43
C THR A 104 -10.09 15.33 -6.28
N GLY A 105 -9.62 15.41 -5.04
CA GLY A 105 -10.29 14.82 -3.88
C GLY A 105 -10.34 13.29 -3.92
N THR A 106 -9.43 12.66 -4.66
CA THR A 106 -9.28 11.20 -4.72
C THR A 106 -8.41 10.74 -3.55
N ASP A 107 -8.87 9.75 -2.79
CA ASP A 107 -8.05 9.08 -1.79
C ASP A 107 -7.12 8.06 -2.47
N ALA A 108 -5.81 8.31 -2.41
CA ALA A 108 -4.80 7.52 -3.12
C ALA A 108 -4.75 6.06 -2.63
N GLU A 109 -4.90 5.83 -1.32
CA GLU A 109 -4.87 4.50 -0.72
C GLU A 109 -6.07 3.67 -1.21
N SER A 110 -7.28 4.22 -1.12
CA SER A 110 -8.50 3.57 -1.62
C SER A 110 -8.42 3.30 -3.13
N ALA A 111 -7.81 4.20 -3.90
CA ALA A 111 -7.59 4.02 -5.33
C ALA A 111 -6.62 2.87 -5.61
N LEU A 112 -5.53 2.76 -4.84
CA LEU A 112 -4.56 1.67 -4.94
C LEU A 112 -5.19 0.32 -4.55
N GLU A 113 -5.88 0.24 -3.42
CA GLU A 113 -6.60 -0.96 -2.98
C GLU A 113 -7.61 -1.45 -4.03
N THR A 114 -8.35 -0.51 -4.63
CA THR A 114 -9.27 -0.81 -5.74
C THR A 114 -8.54 -1.38 -6.97
N ALA A 115 -7.34 -0.88 -7.28
CA ALA A 115 -6.53 -1.39 -8.38
C ALA A 115 -5.97 -2.78 -8.08
N LEU A 116 -5.44 -3.00 -6.87
CA LEU A 116 -4.90 -4.28 -6.42
C LEU A 116 -5.95 -5.39 -6.47
N ALA A 117 -7.15 -5.15 -5.91
CA ALA A 117 -8.25 -6.11 -5.95
C ALA A 117 -8.63 -6.52 -7.40
N LYS A 118 -8.55 -5.60 -8.36
CA LYS A 118 -8.78 -5.91 -9.78
C LYS A 118 -7.66 -6.78 -10.37
N TYR A 119 -6.40 -6.52 -10.01
CA TYR A 119 -5.27 -7.35 -10.47
C TYR A 119 -5.34 -8.76 -9.86
N GLU A 120 -5.65 -8.88 -8.57
CA GLU A 120 -5.85 -10.17 -7.90
C GLU A 120 -6.96 -10.98 -8.57
N SER A 121 -8.13 -10.37 -8.82
CA SER A 121 -9.24 -11.02 -9.52
C SER A 121 -8.85 -11.54 -10.91
N ARG A 122 -8.05 -10.78 -11.67
CA ARG A 122 -7.60 -11.19 -13.01
C ARG A 122 -6.63 -12.35 -12.98
N LEU A 123 -5.73 -12.35 -12.00
CA LEU A 123 -4.78 -13.45 -11.78
C LEU A 123 -5.51 -14.74 -11.44
N ASP A 124 -6.54 -14.68 -10.59
CA ASP A 124 -7.36 -15.85 -10.23
C ASP A 124 -8.18 -16.39 -11.41
N GLU A 125 -8.65 -15.50 -12.30
CA GLU A 125 -9.48 -15.88 -13.45
C GLU A 125 -8.68 -16.40 -14.65
N THR A 126 -7.49 -15.85 -14.89
CA THR A 126 -6.76 -16.06 -16.16
C THR A 126 -5.34 -16.58 -15.98
N GLY A 127 -4.79 -16.57 -14.77
CA GLY A 127 -3.38 -16.86 -14.50
C GLY A 127 -2.41 -15.76 -14.93
N GLU A 128 -2.91 -14.63 -15.47
CA GLU A 128 -2.10 -13.50 -15.95
C GLU A 128 -2.62 -12.17 -15.38
N ALA A 129 -1.71 -11.28 -14.95
CA ALA A 129 -2.07 -9.95 -14.42
C ALA A 129 -2.39 -8.91 -15.51
N GLY A 130 -2.19 -9.28 -16.78
CA GLY A 130 -2.33 -8.38 -17.91
C GLY A 130 -3.79 -7.98 -18.14
N SER A 131 -4.05 -6.67 -18.20
CA SER A 131 -5.24 -6.17 -18.89
C SER A 131 -5.05 -6.45 -20.37
N GLY A 132 -5.63 -7.53 -20.88
CA GLY A 132 -5.70 -7.78 -22.31
C GLY A 132 -6.32 -6.56 -23.00
N THR A 133 -5.48 -5.80 -23.68
CA THR A 133 -5.83 -4.75 -24.65
C THR A 133 -4.83 -4.82 -25.77
#